data_AF-A0A436WAA5-F1
#
_entry.id   AF-A0A436WAA5-F1
#
_cell.length_a   1.000
_cell.length_b   1.000
_cell.length_c   1.000
_cell.angle_alpha   90.00
_cell.angle_beta   90.00
_cell.angle_gamma   90.00
#
_symmetry.space_group_name_H-M   'P 1'
#
loop_
_entity.id
_entity.type
_entity.pdbx_description
1 polymer ?
#
loop_
_entity_poly.entity_id
_entity_poly.type
_entity_poly.pdbx_seq_one_letter_code
_entity_poly.pdbx_strand_id
1 'polypeptide(L)'
;MRLKSFAIVAALALSTAISGCSTIGSRLFTNDYGAVTDAGYQLPRIPIEKVPARFHRQEVDYDTKEKPGTIIVDTQNKFLYFVEGDGLAIRYGIGVGREGFEWHGTARIALKREWPTWTPPSQMIKRQPELAKFAGGMEPGLKNP
;
A
#
# COMPACT_ATOMS: atom_id res chain seq x y z
N MET A 1 -69.45 -23.82 -17.15
CA MET A 1 -68.94 -22.59 -17.78
C MET A 1 -68.19 -21.78 -16.72
N ARG A 2 -66.91 -21.49 -16.97
CA ARG A 2 -66.06 -20.43 -16.37
C ARG A 2 -65.53 -20.59 -14.95
N LEU A 3 -64.52 -21.44 -14.86
CA LEU A 3 -63.41 -21.41 -13.92
C LEU A 3 -62.48 -20.21 -14.22
N LYS A 4 -62.59 -19.07 -13.51
CA LYS A 4 -61.58 -17.98 -13.50
C LYS A 4 -61.63 -17.16 -12.21
N SER A 5 -61.20 -17.76 -11.11
CA SER A 5 -60.73 -17.05 -9.91
C SER A 5 -59.43 -17.75 -9.50
N PHE A 6 -58.45 -17.01 -8.98
CA PHE A 6 -57.06 -17.45 -8.70
C PHE A 6 -56.06 -17.37 -9.86
N ALA A 7 -55.69 -16.17 -10.31
CA ALA A 7 -54.48 -16.02 -11.12
C ALA A 7 -53.83 -14.60 -11.12
N ILE A 8 -54.06 -13.72 -10.13
CA ILE A 8 -53.51 -12.34 -10.20
C ILE A 8 -52.76 -11.88 -8.93
N VAL A 9 -52.64 -12.70 -7.87
CA VAL A 9 -51.88 -12.27 -6.66
C VAL A 9 -50.43 -12.79 -6.64
N ALA A 10 -50.02 -13.64 -7.58
CA ALA A 10 -48.68 -14.22 -7.61
C ALA A 10 -47.63 -13.40 -8.39
N ALA A 11 -47.84 -12.09 -8.58
CA ALA A 11 -46.92 -11.24 -9.35
C ALA A 11 -46.24 -10.12 -8.53
N LEU A 12 -46.48 -10.03 -7.21
CA LEU A 12 -45.97 -8.93 -6.37
C LEU A 12 -45.03 -9.35 -5.22
N ALA A 13 -44.55 -10.59 -5.21
CA ALA A 13 -43.70 -11.12 -4.13
C ALA A 13 -42.32 -11.60 -4.63
N LEU A 14 -41.82 -11.04 -5.74
CA LEU A 14 -40.54 -11.45 -6.32
C LEU A 14 -39.63 -10.26 -6.67
N SER A 15 -39.55 -9.26 -5.79
CA SER A 15 -38.75 -8.05 -6.02
C SER A 15 -37.84 -7.64 -4.86
N THR A 16 -37.61 -8.49 -3.86
CA THR A 16 -36.72 -8.15 -2.73
C THR A 16 -35.73 -9.26 -2.41
N ALA A 17 -34.82 -9.56 -3.34
CA ALA A 17 -33.57 -10.28 -3.03
C ALA A 17 -32.49 -10.04 -4.09
N ILE A 18 -32.19 -8.78 -4.39
CA ILE A 18 -30.88 -8.40 -4.96
C ILE A 18 -30.30 -7.31 -4.05
N SER A 19 -30.22 -7.60 -2.74
CA SER A 19 -29.43 -6.78 -1.83
C SER A 19 -27.99 -7.25 -1.86
N GLY A 20 -27.13 -6.37 -2.37
CA GLY A 20 -25.78 -6.22 -1.82
C GLY A 20 -24.71 -7.16 -2.35
N CYS A 21 -24.41 -7.07 -3.65
CA CYS A 21 -22.99 -7.05 -4.00
C CYS A 21 -22.59 -5.57 -4.02
N SER A 22 -22.44 -4.99 -2.82
CA SER A 22 -21.65 -3.77 -2.69
C SER A 22 -20.24 -4.20 -3.05
N THR A 23 -19.84 -4.01 -4.31
CA THR A 23 -18.43 -3.88 -4.64
C THR A 23 -17.96 -2.70 -3.80
N ILE A 24 -17.48 -2.97 -2.59
CA ILE A 24 -16.48 -2.13 -1.93
C ILE A 24 -15.32 -2.22 -2.90
N GLY A 25 -15.36 -1.33 -3.90
CA GLY A 25 -14.38 -1.27 -4.95
C GLY A 25 -13.10 -0.85 -4.27
N SER A 26 -12.25 -1.82 -3.99
CA SER A 26 -10.87 -1.66 -3.55
C SER A 26 -10.30 -0.43 -4.26
N ARG A 27 -10.16 0.69 -3.53
CA ARG A 27 -9.71 1.94 -4.12
C ARG A 27 -8.31 1.74 -4.67
N LEU A 28 -8.16 1.85 -5.99
CA LEU A 28 -6.87 1.85 -6.66
C LEU A 28 -6.39 3.29 -6.82
N PHE A 29 -5.19 3.58 -6.33
CA PHE A 29 -4.64 4.94 -6.28
C PHE A 29 -3.65 5.24 -7.40
N THR A 30 -3.74 4.53 -8.52
CA THR A 30 -2.77 4.62 -9.64
C THR A 30 -2.66 6.04 -10.23
N ASN A 31 -3.73 6.83 -10.15
CA ASN A 31 -3.74 8.21 -10.66
C ASN A 31 -2.99 9.22 -9.77
N ASP A 32 -2.62 8.83 -8.54
CA ASP A 32 -1.98 9.73 -7.56
C ASP A 32 -0.46 9.87 -7.78
N TYR A 33 0.09 9.14 -8.74
CA TYR A 33 1.53 9.07 -9.03
C TYR A 33 2.01 10.09 -10.08
N GLY A 34 1.29 11.21 -10.21
CA GLY A 34 1.64 12.34 -11.09
C GLY A 34 2.88 13.12 -10.63
N ALA A 35 3.29 14.11 -11.42
CA ALA A 35 4.33 15.05 -11.00
C ALA A 35 3.79 15.94 -9.87
N VAL A 36 4.60 16.18 -8.83
CA VAL A 36 4.20 16.94 -7.64
C VAL A 36 5.39 17.73 -7.09
N THR A 37 5.13 18.84 -6.40
CA THR A 37 6.16 19.53 -5.61
C THR A 37 5.95 19.21 -4.14
N ASP A 38 6.98 18.71 -3.47
CA ASP A 38 6.97 18.34 -2.06
C ASP A 38 8.18 18.94 -1.34
N ALA A 39 7.97 19.68 -0.25
CA ALA A 39 9.01 20.40 0.50
C ALA A 39 9.99 21.23 -0.37
N GLY A 40 9.52 21.78 -1.50
CA GLY A 40 10.34 22.55 -2.44
C GLY A 40 11.09 21.71 -3.49
N TYR A 41 11.04 20.38 -3.40
CA TYR A 41 11.56 19.46 -4.40
C TYR A 41 10.50 19.19 -5.48
N GLN A 42 10.90 19.24 -6.76
CA GLN A 42 10.04 18.89 -7.88
C GLN A 42 10.19 17.41 -8.21
N LEU A 43 9.16 16.62 -7.93
CA LEU A 43 9.16 15.19 -8.22
C LEU A 43 8.61 14.96 -9.63
N PRO A 44 9.34 14.22 -10.49
CA PRO A 44 8.79 13.79 -11.77
C PRO A 44 7.66 12.79 -11.55
N ARG A 45 6.79 12.65 -12.55
CA ARG A 45 5.78 11.59 -12.58
C ARG A 45 6.47 10.22 -12.40
N ILE A 46 5.92 9.40 -11.51
CA ILE A 46 6.38 8.01 -11.35
C ILE A 46 5.76 7.18 -12.47
N PRO A 47 6.55 6.41 -13.24
CA PRO A 47 6.04 5.57 -14.33
C PRO A 47 5.39 4.30 -13.76
N ILE A 48 4.23 4.46 -13.13
CA ILE A 48 3.52 3.39 -12.41
C ILE A 48 3.12 2.22 -13.31
N GLU A 49 2.98 2.47 -14.61
CA GLU A 49 2.83 1.48 -15.68
C GLU A 49 3.99 0.47 -15.77
N LYS A 50 5.18 0.80 -15.27
CA LYS A 50 6.31 -0.15 -15.17
C LYS A 50 6.22 -1.06 -13.94
N VAL A 51 5.34 -0.76 -13.00
CA VAL A 51 5.10 -1.55 -11.79
C VAL A 51 3.91 -2.47 -12.04
N PRO A 52 4.03 -3.79 -11.83
CA PRO A 52 2.89 -4.70 -11.98
C PRO A 52 1.69 -4.25 -11.12
N ALA A 53 0.49 -4.27 -11.68
CA ALA A 53 -0.73 -3.74 -11.04
C ALA A 53 -0.99 -4.31 -9.63
N ARG A 54 -0.61 -5.55 -9.37
CA ARG A 54 -0.73 -6.17 -8.04
C ARG A 54 0.00 -5.41 -6.93
N PHE A 55 1.05 -4.66 -7.28
CA PHE A 55 1.88 -3.89 -6.36
C PHE A 55 1.47 -2.42 -6.26
N HIS A 56 0.44 -1.99 -6.99
CA HIS A 56 -0.09 -0.64 -6.85
C HIS A 56 -0.73 -0.49 -5.46
N ARG A 57 -0.70 0.74 -4.94
CA ARG A 57 -1.39 1.08 -3.69
C ARG A 57 -2.88 0.81 -3.85
N GLN A 58 -3.43 0.04 -2.94
CA GLN A 58 -4.84 -0.31 -2.97
C GLN A 58 -5.40 -0.55 -1.58
N GLU A 59 -6.66 -0.18 -1.37
CA GLU A 59 -7.44 -0.58 -0.19
C GLU A 59 -7.89 -2.04 -0.36
N VAL A 60 -7.71 -2.86 0.67
CA VAL A 60 -8.07 -4.29 0.66
C VAL A 60 -8.79 -4.66 1.94
N ASP A 61 -9.68 -5.66 1.83
CA ASP A 61 -10.15 -6.39 3.01
C ASP A 61 -8.95 -7.08 3.66
N TYR A 62 -8.84 -6.90 4.97
CA TYR A 62 -7.69 -7.35 5.74
C TYR A 62 -8.12 -7.73 7.16
N ASP A 63 -8.41 -9.02 7.35
CA ASP A 63 -8.73 -9.57 8.66
C ASP A 63 -7.47 -9.69 9.51
N THR A 64 -7.41 -8.91 10.59
CA THR A 64 -6.29 -8.91 11.53
C THR A 64 -6.77 -8.58 12.94
N LYS A 65 -6.00 -9.04 13.93
CA LYS A 65 -6.20 -8.71 15.35
C LYS A 65 -5.43 -7.45 15.77
N GLU A 66 -4.59 -6.93 14.88
CA GLU A 66 -3.82 -5.72 15.12
C GLU A 66 -4.72 -4.48 15.09
N LYS A 67 -4.36 -3.45 15.86
CA LYS A 67 -5.15 -2.23 15.96
C LYS A 67 -4.97 -1.34 14.72
N PRO A 68 -5.99 -0.53 14.36
CA PRO A 68 -5.82 0.52 13.36
C PRO A 68 -4.59 1.40 13.65
N GLY A 69 -3.83 1.74 12.60
CA GLY A 69 -2.55 2.44 12.68
C GLY A 69 -1.32 1.51 12.75
N THR A 70 -1.52 0.19 12.84
CA THR A 70 -0.43 -0.79 12.81
C THR A 70 0.09 -0.99 11.39
N ILE A 71 1.40 -1.19 11.24
CA ILE A 71 2.01 -1.56 9.96
C ILE A 71 2.44 -3.02 10.03
N ILE A 72 1.96 -3.81 9.08
CA ILE A 72 2.35 -5.20 8.91
C ILE A 72 3.15 -5.34 7.63
N VAL A 73 4.35 -5.91 7.72
CA VAL A 73 5.25 -6.10 6.57
C VAL A 73 5.36 -7.58 6.26
N ASP A 74 4.91 -7.95 5.07
CA ASP A 74 5.06 -9.28 4.49
C ASP A 74 6.20 -9.25 3.46
N THR A 75 7.39 -9.62 3.91
CA THR A 75 8.60 -9.60 3.08
C THR A 75 8.60 -10.70 2.01
N GLN A 76 7.88 -11.81 2.22
CA GLN A 76 7.79 -12.91 1.27
C GLN A 76 6.97 -12.49 0.05
N ASN A 77 5.79 -11.90 0.28
CA ASN A 77 4.93 -11.42 -0.80
C ASN A 77 5.26 -10.00 -1.26
N LYS A 78 6.17 -9.31 -0.56
CA LYS A 78 6.62 -7.92 -0.82
C LYS A 78 5.48 -6.92 -0.72
N PHE A 79 4.71 -7.04 0.36
CA PHE A 79 3.64 -6.13 0.70
C PHE A 79 3.84 -5.49 2.08
N LEU A 80 3.39 -4.24 2.19
CA LEU A 80 3.19 -3.56 3.45
C LEU A 80 1.69 -3.24 3.58
N TYR A 81 1.12 -3.52 4.72
CA TYR A 81 -0.28 -3.22 5.06
C TYR A 81 -0.30 -2.17 6.16
N PHE A 82 -0.93 -1.04 5.90
CA PHE A 82 -1.31 -0.09 6.92
C PHE A 82 -2.73 -0.41 7.36
N VAL A 83 -2.87 -0.96 8.57
CA VAL A 83 -4.14 -1.42 9.11
C VAL A 83 -5.03 -0.21 9.39
N GLU A 84 -6.23 -0.23 8.82
CA GLU A 84 -7.27 0.76 9.07
C GLU A 84 -8.34 0.18 10.00
N GLY A 85 -9.48 0.87 10.11
CA GLY A 85 -10.66 0.33 10.79
C GLY A 85 -11.46 -0.63 9.89
N ASP A 86 -12.55 -1.17 10.46
CA ASP A 86 -13.60 -1.87 9.70
C ASP A 86 -13.15 -3.09 8.88
N GLY A 87 -12.03 -3.72 9.28
CA GLY A 87 -11.47 -4.88 8.58
C GLY A 87 -10.78 -4.52 7.26
N LEU A 88 -10.31 -3.28 7.13
CA LEU A 88 -9.61 -2.78 5.94
C LEU A 88 -8.14 -2.48 6.22
N ALA A 89 -7.34 -2.48 5.16
CA ALA A 89 -5.99 -1.95 5.19
C ALA A 89 -5.61 -1.32 3.84
N ILE A 90 -4.72 -0.33 3.87
CA ILE A 90 -4.04 0.13 2.66
C ILE A 90 -2.82 -0.76 2.42
N ARG A 91 -2.84 -1.49 1.30
CA ARG A 91 -1.72 -2.32 0.85
C ARG A 91 -0.82 -1.56 -0.11
N TYR A 92 0.48 -1.63 0.13
CA TYR A 92 1.55 -1.07 -0.69
C TYR A 92 2.47 -2.20 -1.18
N GLY A 93 2.86 -2.18 -2.46
CA GLY A 93 3.99 -2.96 -2.92
C GLY A 93 5.31 -2.35 -2.43
N ILE A 94 6.22 -3.19 -1.93
CA ILE A 94 7.51 -2.75 -1.39
C ILE A 94 8.70 -3.40 -2.09
N GLY A 95 9.83 -2.70 -2.10
CA GLY A 95 11.13 -3.29 -2.40
C GLY A 95 11.73 -3.90 -1.13
N VAL A 96 12.23 -5.14 -1.22
CA VAL A 96 12.89 -5.83 -0.10
C VAL A 96 14.33 -6.09 -0.51
N GLY A 97 15.28 -5.49 0.22
CA GLY A 97 16.70 -5.76 0.07
C GLY A 97 17.08 -7.12 0.68
N ARG A 98 18.32 -7.58 0.43
CA ARG A 98 18.81 -8.87 0.96
C ARG A 98 18.70 -8.96 2.49
N GLU A 99 19.09 -7.89 3.17
CA GLU A 99 19.07 -7.78 4.64
C GLU A 99 17.64 -7.81 5.21
N GLY A 100 16.63 -7.43 4.41
CA GLY A 100 15.23 -7.46 4.82
C GLY A 100 14.65 -8.87 5.00
N PHE A 101 15.33 -9.91 4.51
CA PHE A 101 14.93 -11.31 4.74
C PHE A 101 15.45 -11.89 6.05
N GLU A 102 16.45 -11.25 6.68
CA GLU A 102 17.09 -11.76 7.88
C GLU A 102 16.39 -11.29 9.17
N TRP A 103 15.61 -10.21 9.09
CA TRP A 103 14.94 -9.63 10.24
C TRP A 103 13.46 -10.02 10.31
N HIS A 104 13.02 -10.38 11.51
CA HIS A 104 11.61 -10.60 11.84
C HIS A 104 11.33 -10.15 13.28
N GLY A 105 10.16 -9.56 13.52
CA GLY A 105 9.70 -9.21 14.86
C GLY A 105 8.80 -7.99 14.88
N THR A 106 8.59 -7.47 16.08
CA THR A 106 7.79 -6.27 16.32
C THR A 106 8.71 -5.11 16.65
N ALA A 107 8.47 -3.96 16.03
CA ALA A 107 9.21 -2.73 16.28
C ALA A 107 8.27 -1.53 16.33
N ARG A 108 8.73 -0.45 16.97
CA ARG A 108 8.04 0.85 16.98
C ARG A 108 8.78 1.83 16.09
N ILE A 109 8.05 2.51 15.20
CA ILE A 109 8.60 3.65 14.45
C ILE A 109 8.92 4.76 15.45
N ALA A 110 10.21 4.97 15.70
CA ALA A 110 10.68 5.93 16.71
C ALA A 110 10.80 7.35 16.17
N LEU A 111 11.08 7.50 14.87
CA LEU A 111 11.34 8.77 14.21
C LEU A 111 10.80 8.74 12.78
N LYS A 112 10.28 9.89 12.34
CA LYS A 112 9.98 10.18 10.94
C LYS A 112 10.64 11.51 10.60
N ARG A 113 11.23 11.60 9.41
CA ARG A 113 11.82 12.85 8.88
C ARG A 113 11.41 12.99 7.42
N GLU A 114 11.01 14.19 7.06
CA GLU A 114 10.86 14.57 5.66
C GLU A 114 12.25 14.78 5.06
N TRP A 115 12.46 14.28 3.84
CA TRP A 115 13.72 14.39 3.09
C TRP A 115 14.96 14.15 3.98
N PRO A 116 15.17 12.92 4.49
CA PRO A 116 16.30 12.63 5.37
C PRO A 116 17.63 12.63 4.61
N THR A 117 18.72 12.84 5.34
CA THR A 117 20.05 12.50 4.84
C THR A 117 20.25 11.00 4.89
N TRP A 118 21.05 10.47 3.97
CA TRP A 118 21.42 9.05 3.97
C TRP A 118 22.88 8.89 4.27
N THR A 119 23.21 8.00 5.20
CA THR A 119 24.59 7.68 5.55
C THR A 119 24.85 6.22 5.20
N PRO A 120 25.82 5.91 4.33
CA PRO A 120 26.15 4.54 3.97
C PRO A 120 26.64 3.77 5.20
N PRO A 121 26.14 2.55 5.47
CA PRO A 121 26.66 1.72 6.55
C PRO A 121 28.15 1.42 6.36
N SER A 122 28.89 1.27 7.46
CA SER A 122 30.34 1.03 7.43
C SER A 122 30.72 -0.23 6.62
N GLN A 123 29.90 -1.29 6.68
CA GLN A 123 30.12 -2.51 5.89
C GLN A 123 29.96 -2.27 4.39
N MET A 124 29.08 -1.34 4.00
CA MET A 124 28.90 -0.96 2.61
C MET A 124 30.10 -0.13 2.11
N ILE A 125 30.62 0.78 2.93
CA ILE A 125 31.86 1.54 2.61
C ILE A 125 33.06 0.59 2.44
N LYS A 126 33.19 -0.44 3.30
CA LYS A 126 34.26 -1.43 3.15
C LYS A 126 34.24 -2.15 1.80
N ARG A 127 33.04 -2.42 1.29
CA ARG A 127 32.84 -3.06 -0.03
C ARG A 127 32.98 -2.08 -1.19
N GLN A 128 32.61 -0.82 -0.98
CA GLN A 128 32.56 0.25 -1.97
C GLN A 128 33.23 1.52 -1.37
N PRO A 129 34.57 1.61 -1.40
CA PRO A 129 35.32 2.69 -0.76
C PRO A 129 34.96 4.09 -1.27
N GLU A 130 34.47 4.23 -2.49
CA GLU A 130 34.01 5.48 -3.10
C GLU A 130 32.84 6.13 -2.36
N LEU A 131 32.09 5.34 -1.58
CA LEU A 131 30.99 5.84 -0.75
C LEU A 131 31.46 6.55 0.52
N ALA A 132 32.74 6.43 0.89
CA ALA A 132 33.29 7.08 2.07
C ALA A 132 33.09 8.60 2.09
N LYS A 133 33.01 9.24 0.90
CA LYS A 133 32.71 10.67 0.76
C LYS A 133 31.35 11.07 1.35
N PHE A 134 30.43 10.12 1.51
CA PHE A 134 29.09 10.33 2.08
C PHE A 134 28.99 9.87 3.55
N ALA A 135 30.11 9.55 4.21
CA ALA A 135 30.11 9.13 5.61
C ALA A 135 29.55 10.20 6.57
N GLY A 136 29.59 11.48 6.17
CA GLY A 136 28.94 12.60 6.88
C GLY A 136 27.46 12.80 6.56
N GLY A 137 26.88 11.92 5.74
CA GLY A 137 25.54 12.05 5.19
C GLY A 137 25.53 12.62 3.78
N MET A 138 24.78 11.99 2.89
CA MET A 138 24.39 12.54 1.60
C MET A 138 23.21 13.49 1.81
N GLU A 139 23.28 14.67 1.17
CA GLU A 139 22.21 15.67 1.22
C GLU A 139 20.87 15.11 0.74
N PRO A 140 19.74 15.62 1.25
CA PRO A 140 18.43 15.18 0.81
C PRO A 140 18.13 15.61 -0.63
N GLY A 141 17.47 14.73 -1.38
CA GLY A 141 17.00 15.03 -2.73
C GLY A 141 16.78 13.78 -3.57
N LEU A 142 16.39 13.97 -4.83
CA LEU A 142 15.98 12.87 -5.74
C LEU A 142 17.08 11.83 -6.04
N LYS A 143 18.34 12.17 -5.78
CA LYS A 143 19.49 11.27 -6.00
C LYS A 143 19.94 10.56 -4.73
N ASN A 144 19.32 10.88 -3.59
CA ASN A 144 19.55 10.21 -2.33
C ASN A 144 18.87 8.82 -2.42
N PRO A 145 19.59 7.72 -2.12
CA PRO A 145 19.10 6.35 -2.35
C PRO A 145 17.99 5.90 -1.40
#